data_AF-A0A1C7N0I5-F1
#
_entry.id   AF-A0A1C7N0I5-F1
#
_cell.length_a   1.000
_cell.length_b   1.000
_cell.length_c   1.000
_cell.angle_alpha   90.00
_cell.angle_beta   90.00
_cell.angle_gamma   90.00
#
_symmetry.space_group_name_H-M   'P 1'
#
loop_
_entity.id
_entity.type
_entity.pdbx_description
1 polymer ?
#
loop_
_entity_poly.entity_id
_entity_poly.type
_entity_poly.pdbx_seq_one_letter_code
_entity_poly.pdbx_strand_id
1 'polypeptide(L)'
;MKLQFFTLIATYSNELWLLLRSNETIKDTLLLKKDPIDCTKAEDRKIYCFQIQQHQRWWFLIGWTDILLSQDPPEWADVYSRPTPSTNKFCLPPSTYDFCKQQDITKWHWIDPEWTVAENRWQYADWHWDKWSTIPSNNSFTRKRMWYRRAERIEKTQ
;
A
#
# COMPACT_ATOMS: atom_id res chain seq x y z
N MET A 1 33.79 -5.56 -1.88
CA MET A 1 32.91 -4.38 -1.93
C MET A 1 31.47 -4.89 -1.83
N LYS A 2 30.73 -4.45 -0.81
CA LYS A 2 29.54 -5.13 -0.24
C LYS A 2 28.32 -5.11 -1.17
N LEU A 3 27.68 -6.27 -1.35
CA LEU A 3 26.30 -6.39 -1.87
C LEU A 3 25.32 -5.85 -0.82
N GLN A 4 24.42 -4.97 -1.23
CA GLN A 4 23.30 -4.49 -0.42
C GLN A 4 22.07 -5.33 -0.77
N PHE A 5 21.59 -6.12 0.19
CA PHE A 5 20.32 -6.85 0.11
C PHE A 5 19.16 -5.88 0.39
N PHE A 6 18.14 -5.90 -0.47
CA PHE A 6 16.89 -5.17 -0.22
C PHE A 6 15.97 -6.01 0.65
N THR A 7 15.64 -5.51 1.84
CA THR A 7 14.59 -6.08 2.70
C THR A 7 13.48 -5.03 2.84
N LEU A 8 12.29 -5.34 2.32
CA LEU A 8 11.06 -4.57 2.55
C LEU A 8 10.30 -5.27 3.69
N ILE A 9 10.04 -4.59 4.81
CA ILE A 9 9.28 -5.13 5.93
C ILE A 9 7.81 -4.74 5.74
N ALA A 10 6.92 -5.72 5.65
CA ALA A 10 5.48 -5.53 5.71
C ALA A 10 5.03 -5.47 7.18
N THR A 11 4.31 -4.44 7.58
CA THR A 11 3.74 -4.34 8.93
C THR A 11 2.36 -4.98 8.99
N TYR A 12 2.18 -5.84 10.00
CA TYR A 12 0.94 -6.53 10.35
C TYR A 12 0.12 -5.63 11.29
N SER A 13 -1.10 -5.25 10.90
CA SER A 13 -2.02 -4.45 11.73
C SER A 13 -3.07 -5.38 12.35
N ASN A 14 -3.07 -5.46 13.68
CA ASN A 14 -4.08 -6.14 14.49
C ASN A 14 -5.07 -5.09 15.02
N GLU A 15 -6.27 -5.02 14.45
CA GLU A 15 -7.41 -4.27 14.99
C GLU A 15 -8.65 -5.17 14.91
N LEU A 16 -8.84 -6.02 15.93
CA LEU A 16 -10.01 -6.92 16.08
C LEU A 16 -10.55 -6.90 17.51
N TRP A 17 -11.12 -5.78 17.98
CA TRP A 17 -11.84 -5.81 19.27
C TRP A 17 -13.16 -5.02 19.41
N LEU A 18 -13.79 -4.51 18.35
CA LEU A 18 -15.03 -3.71 18.54
C LEU A 18 -16.31 -4.18 17.84
N LEU A 19 -16.37 -5.37 17.22
CA LEU A 19 -17.61 -5.85 16.57
C LEU A 19 -18.13 -7.22 17.05
N LEU A 20 -17.68 -7.72 18.21
CA LEU A 20 -18.16 -8.99 18.80
C LEU A 20 -19.28 -8.78 19.85
N ARG A 21 -20.36 -8.06 19.51
CA ARG A 21 -21.51 -7.94 20.44
C ARG A 21 -22.92 -8.05 19.87
N SER A 22 -23.12 -8.52 18.64
CA SER A 22 -24.49 -8.57 18.08
C SER A 22 -24.87 -9.75 17.18
N ASN A 23 -24.04 -10.80 17.01
CA ASN A 23 -24.34 -11.83 16.01
C ASN A 23 -24.23 -13.27 16.55
N GLU A 24 -25.10 -13.65 17.47
CA GLU A 24 -25.35 -15.08 17.75
C GLU A 24 -26.23 -15.73 16.68
N THR A 25 -27.07 -14.95 15.99
CA THR A 25 -28.02 -15.42 14.98
C THR A 25 -27.40 -15.80 13.63
N ILE A 26 -26.14 -15.40 13.36
CA ILE A 26 -25.44 -15.71 12.09
C ILE A 26 -24.82 -17.12 12.12
N LYS A 27 -24.63 -17.71 13.30
CA LYS A 27 -23.96 -19.01 13.45
C LYS A 27 -24.72 -20.16 12.78
N ASP A 28 -26.06 -20.09 12.78
CA ASP A 28 -26.90 -21.15 12.21
C ASP A 28 -27.09 -21.04 10.69
N THR A 29 -26.79 -19.88 10.07
CA THR A 29 -26.83 -19.74 8.60
C THR A 29 -25.50 -20.13 7.95
N LEU A 30 -24.40 -20.18 8.72
CA LEU A 30 -23.08 -20.60 8.25
C LEU A 30 -22.91 -22.14 8.13
N LEU A 31 -23.91 -22.92 8.53
CA LEU A 31 -23.88 -24.40 8.44
C LEU A 31 -24.45 -24.97 7.14
N LEU A 32 -24.76 -24.15 6.13
CA LEU A 32 -25.23 -24.66 4.84
C LEU A 32 -24.56 -23.96 3.63
N LYS A 33 -23.29 -24.30 3.42
CA LYS A 33 -22.70 -24.67 2.12
C LYS A 33 -21.21 -24.92 2.31
N LYS A 34 -20.89 -26.11 2.82
CA LYS A 34 -19.57 -26.69 2.61
C LYS A 34 -19.65 -27.44 1.29
N ASP A 35 -19.39 -26.73 0.20
CA ASP A 35 -19.15 -27.40 -1.08
C ASP A 35 -17.98 -28.39 -0.89
N PRO A 36 -17.96 -29.53 -1.60
CA PRO A 36 -16.94 -30.55 -1.39
C PRO A 36 -15.57 -29.93 -1.65
N ILE A 37 -14.71 -29.97 -0.62
CA ILE A 37 -13.32 -29.53 -0.73
C ILE A 37 -12.64 -30.52 -1.66
N ASP A 38 -12.52 -30.13 -2.93
CA ASP A 38 -11.60 -30.76 -3.86
C ASP A 38 -10.19 -30.58 -3.30
N CYS A 39 -9.46 -31.68 -3.14
CA CYS A 39 -8.12 -31.73 -2.55
C CYS A 39 -7.06 -31.25 -3.55
N THR A 40 -7.22 -30.04 -4.05
CA THR A 40 -6.18 -29.29 -4.75
C THR A 40 -5.33 -28.52 -3.73
N LYS A 41 -4.02 -28.77 -3.79
CA LYS A 41 -2.88 -28.19 -3.02
C LYS A 41 -3.20 -26.91 -2.22
N ALA A 42 -2.84 -26.90 -0.94
CA ALA A 42 -3.01 -25.75 -0.06
C ALA A 42 -2.14 -24.56 -0.51
N GLU A 43 -2.74 -23.60 -1.22
CA GLU A 43 -2.12 -22.33 -1.57
C GLU A 43 -2.17 -21.38 -0.36
N ASP A 44 -1.02 -20.85 0.05
CA ASP A 44 -0.95 -19.81 1.09
C ASP A 44 -1.16 -18.44 0.42
N ARG A 45 -2.26 -17.76 0.78
CA ARG A 45 -2.63 -16.45 0.21
C ARG A 45 -2.39 -15.37 1.24
N LYS A 46 -1.54 -14.40 0.89
CA LYS A 46 -1.21 -13.23 1.73
C LYS A 46 -1.65 -11.95 1.05
N ILE A 47 -2.41 -11.12 1.76
CA ILE A 47 -2.83 -9.81 1.27
C ILE A 47 -1.84 -8.74 1.77
N TYR A 48 -1.40 -7.90 0.85
CA TYR A 48 -0.50 -6.76 1.09
C TYR A 48 -1.22 -5.46 0.74
N CYS A 49 -1.00 -4.42 1.55
CA CYS A 49 -1.42 -3.07 1.24
C CYS A 49 -0.19 -2.23 0.90
N PHE A 50 -0.08 -1.80 -0.35
CA PHE A 50 0.97 -0.87 -0.77
C PHE A 50 0.54 0.55 -0.44
N GLN A 51 1.47 1.35 0.10
CA GLN A 51 1.24 2.75 0.41
C GLN A 51 2.34 3.61 -0.23
N ILE A 52 1.92 4.64 -0.97
CA ILE A 52 2.82 5.63 -1.56
C ILE A 52 2.32 7.05 -1.26
N GLN A 53 3.23 8.00 -1.26
CA GLN A 53 3.00 9.40 -0.95
C GLN A 53 3.27 10.24 -2.20
N GLN A 54 2.37 11.18 -2.47
CA GLN A 54 2.58 12.20 -3.49
C GLN A 54 2.83 13.55 -2.83
N HIS A 55 3.95 14.20 -3.14
CA HIS A 55 4.41 15.46 -2.58
C HIS A 55 4.23 16.62 -3.55
N GLN A 56 3.82 17.78 -3.04
CA GLN A 56 3.72 19.01 -3.82
C GLN A 56 4.14 20.22 -3.00
N ARG A 57 4.66 21.24 -3.68
CA ARG A 57 5.01 22.54 -3.12
C ARG A 57 4.19 23.64 -3.75
N TRP A 58 3.81 24.62 -2.93
CA TRP A 58 3.16 25.84 -3.38
C TRP A 58 4.19 26.84 -3.90
N TRP A 59 3.94 27.36 -5.10
CA TRP A 59 4.72 28.42 -5.72
C TRP A 59 3.84 29.64 -5.99
N PHE A 60 4.39 30.81 -5.72
CA PHE A 60 3.75 32.08 -6.05
C PHE A 60 3.39 32.11 -7.55
N LEU A 61 2.16 32.53 -7.88
CA LEU A 61 1.54 32.55 -9.22
C LEU A 61 1.18 31.22 -9.88
N ILE A 62 1.79 30.10 -9.49
CA ILE A 62 1.52 28.78 -10.10
C ILE A 62 0.58 27.94 -9.23
N GLY A 63 0.68 28.10 -7.90
CA GLY A 63 -0.03 27.27 -6.94
C GLY A 63 0.72 25.97 -6.63
N TRP A 64 -0.02 24.89 -6.40
CA TRP A 64 0.54 23.61 -6.00
C TRP A 64 1.09 22.82 -7.18
N THR A 65 2.38 22.49 -7.14
CA THR A 65 3.07 21.78 -8.22
C THR A 65 3.96 20.67 -7.68
N ASP A 66 4.37 19.77 -8.58
CA ASP A 66 5.42 18.75 -8.43
C ASP A 66 6.84 19.31 -8.60
N ILE A 67 6.99 20.63 -8.84
CA ILE A 67 8.29 21.30 -8.85
C ILE A 67 8.77 21.41 -7.40
N LEU A 68 9.66 20.50 -7.01
CA LEU A 68 10.18 20.36 -5.65
C LEU A 68 11.63 20.84 -5.60
N LEU A 69 12.06 21.39 -4.45
CA LEU A 69 13.47 21.74 -4.24
C LEU A 69 14.30 20.47 -4.04
N SER A 70 15.61 20.56 -4.30
CA SER A 70 16.52 19.42 -4.11
C SER A 70 16.57 18.87 -2.68
N GLN A 71 16.19 19.68 -1.69
CA GLN A 71 16.10 19.30 -0.27
C GLN A 71 14.74 18.71 0.11
N ASP A 72 13.74 18.79 -0.77
CA ASP A 72 12.42 18.24 -0.51
C ASP A 72 12.41 16.73 -0.70
N PRO A 73 11.42 16.03 -0.12
CA PRO A 73 11.11 14.67 -0.52
C PRO A 73 10.81 14.58 -2.02
N PRO A 74 11.06 13.43 -2.66
CA PRO A 74 10.69 13.19 -4.07
C PRO A 74 9.18 13.35 -4.30
N GLU A 75 8.77 13.70 -5.52
CA GLU A 75 7.34 13.83 -5.91
C GLU A 75 6.53 12.59 -5.51
N TRP A 76 7.07 11.40 -5.81
CA TRP A 76 6.51 10.13 -5.40
C TRP A 76 7.48 9.45 -4.46
N ALA A 77 7.01 9.13 -3.26
CA ALA A 77 7.83 8.45 -2.27
C ALA A 77 7.09 7.32 -1.56
N ASP A 78 7.85 6.41 -0.96
CA ASP A 78 7.31 5.43 -0.02
C ASP A 78 7.05 6.06 1.37
N VAL A 79 6.63 5.25 2.33
CA VAL A 79 6.36 5.68 3.72
C VAL A 79 7.61 6.25 4.41
N TYR A 80 8.80 5.90 3.92
CA TYR A 80 10.10 6.35 4.44
C TYR A 80 10.69 7.51 3.64
N SER A 81 9.89 8.19 2.81
CA SER A 81 10.30 9.30 1.95
C SER A 81 11.37 8.95 0.91
N ARG A 82 11.50 7.67 0.54
CA ARG A 82 12.41 7.22 -0.53
C ARG A 82 11.71 7.31 -1.89
N PRO A 83 12.42 7.67 -2.97
CA PRO A 83 11.81 7.77 -4.30
C PRO A 83 11.13 6.46 -4.72
N THR A 84 9.90 6.57 -5.25
CA THR A 84 9.13 5.43 -5.76
C THR A 84 8.46 5.80 -7.09
N PRO A 85 8.10 4.84 -7.95
CA PRO A 85 7.31 5.13 -9.14
C PRO A 85 5.94 5.74 -8.79
N SER A 86 5.40 6.55 -9.70
CA SER A 86 4.02 7.06 -9.55
C SER A 86 2.98 5.95 -9.62
N THR A 87 1.74 6.23 -9.23
CA THR A 87 0.61 5.29 -9.30
C THR A 87 0.49 4.56 -10.64
N ASN A 88 0.77 5.26 -11.74
CA ASN A 88 0.65 4.75 -13.12
C ASN A 88 1.85 3.91 -13.57
N LYS A 89 3.01 4.10 -12.91
CA LYS A 89 4.28 3.42 -13.23
C LYS A 89 4.61 2.30 -12.24
N PHE A 90 3.87 2.21 -11.14
CA PHE A 90 4.11 1.22 -10.10
C PHE A 90 3.66 -0.17 -10.57
N CYS A 91 4.59 -1.12 -10.56
CA CYS A 91 4.35 -2.51 -10.94
C CYS A 91 4.57 -3.44 -9.75
N LEU A 92 3.81 -4.53 -9.71
CA LEU A 92 4.03 -5.59 -8.73
C LEU A 92 5.38 -6.28 -8.98
N PRO A 93 5.99 -6.86 -7.94
CA PRO A 93 7.18 -7.68 -8.12
C PRO A 93 6.93 -8.82 -9.12
N PRO A 94 7.92 -9.19 -9.93
CA PRO A 94 7.78 -10.30 -10.86
C PRO A 94 7.49 -11.60 -10.10
N SER A 95 6.71 -12.49 -10.71
CA SER A 95 6.49 -13.83 -10.20
C SER A 95 7.79 -14.63 -10.23
N THR A 96 8.11 -15.29 -9.12
CA THR A 96 9.31 -16.11 -9.00
C THR A 96 9.02 -17.54 -9.47
N TYR A 97 9.83 -18.03 -10.39
CA TYR A 97 9.72 -19.38 -10.93
C TYR A 97 10.73 -20.34 -10.30
N ASP A 98 10.27 -21.53 -9.89
CA ASP A 98 11.15 -22.63 -9.48
C ASP A 98 11.53 -23.44 -10.72
N PHE A 99 12.79 -23.31 -11.15
CA PHE A 99 13.30 -24.11 -12.27
C PHE A 99 13.32 -25.62 -11.98
N CYS A 100 13.47 -26.02 -10.71
CA CYS A 100 13.53 -27.43 -10.31
C CYS A 100 12.14 -28.08 -10.30
N LYS A 101 11.10 -27.34 -9.89
CA LYS A 101 9.71 -27.84 -9.82
C LYS A 101 8.86 -27.50 -11.04
N GLN A 102 9.43 -26.77 -12.00
CA GLN A 102 8.77 -26.23 -13.19
C GLN A 102 7.46 -25.50 -12.87
N GLN A 103 7.42 -24.74 -11.77
CA GLN A 103 6.20 -24.08 -11.28
C GLN A 103 6.53 -22.72 -10.67
N ASP A 104 5.60 -21.77 -10.85
CA ASP A 104 5.64 -20.49 -10.15
C ASP A 104 5.50 -20.69 -8.64
N ILE A 105 6.49 -20.23 -7.88
CA ILE A 105 6.52 -20.27 -6.41
C ILE A 105 5.59 -19.20 -5.86
N THR A 106 5.64 -18.02 -6.46
CA THR A 106 4.98 -16.82 -5.98
C THR A 106 4.33 -16.09 -7.13
N LYS A 107 3.02 -15.86 -7.04
CA LYS A 107 2.27 -15.02 -7.97
C LYS A 107 1.76 -13.79 -7.25
N TRP A 108 1.80 -12.66 -7.94
CA TRP A 108 1.25 -11.40 -7.46
C TRP A 108 0.08 -10.99 -8.34
N HIS A 109 -0.97 -10.47 -7.72
CA HIS A 109 -1.99 -9.76 -8.47
C HIS A 109 -2.60 -8.63 -7.66
N TRP A 110 -3.08 -7.62 -8.37
CA TRP A 110 -3.85 -6.56 -7.76
C TRP A 110 -5.21 -7.09 -7.32
N ILE A 111 -5.62 -6.75 -6.11
CA ILE A 111 -7.00 -6.97 -5.63
C ILE A 111 -7.83 -5.76 -6.04
N ASP A 112 -7.29 -4.56 -5.81
CA ASP A 112 -7.97 -3.32 -6.16
C ASP A 112 -7.64 -2.92 -7.61
N PRO A 113 -8.65 -2.54 -8.42
CA PRO A 113 -8.46 -2.22 -9.83
C PRO A 113 -7.62 -0.96 -10.04
N GLU A 114 -7.67 -0.02 -9.09
CA GLU A 114 -6.97 1.26 -9.13
C GLU A 114 -6.44 1.66 -7.76
N TRP A 115 -5.51 2.62 -7.75
CA TRP A 115 -5.06 3.25 -6.51
C TRP A 115 -6.17 4.08 -5.88
N THR A 116 -6.31 3.98 -4.57
CA THR A 116 -7.28 4.77 -3.81
C THR A 116 -6.57 5.83 -2.98
N VAL A 117 -7.15 7.02 -2.89
CA VAL A 117 -6.65 8.11 -2.06
C VAL A 117 -7.12 7.89 -0.62
N ALA A 118 -6.23 8.08 0.36
CA ALA A 118 -6.60 8.02 1.78
C ALA A 118 -7.73 9.02 2.12
N GLU A 119 -8.63 8.65 3.04
CA GLU A 119 -9.73 9.50 3.51
C GLU A 119 -9.22 10.86 4.03
N ASN A 120 -8.06 10.82 4.69
CA ASN A 120 -7.25 11.99 4.97
C ASN A 120 -6.71 12.51 3.63
N ARG A 121 -7.42 13.50 3.07
CA ARG A 121 -7.13 14.24 1.83
C ARG A 121 -5.69 14.82 1.82
N TRP A 122 -5.45 15.95 1.17
CA TRP A 122 -4.15 16.61 1.27
C TRP A 122 -3.81 16.92 2.73
N GLN A 123 -2.63 16.51 3.16
CA GLN A 123 -2.00 16.93 4.40
C GLN A 123 -1.04 18.06 4.07
N TYR A 124 -1.12 19.15 4.81
CA TYR A 124 -0.36 20.37 4.59
C TYR A 124 0.73 20.49 5.64
N ALA A 125 1.89 20.98 5.25
CA ALA A 125 2.97 21.31 6.15
C ALA A 125 3.56 22.70 5.83
N ASP A 126 4.40 23.16 6.74
CA ASP A 126 5.18 24.37 6.56
C ASP A 126 6.28 24.17 5.51
N TRP A 127 7.15 25.18 5.35
CA TRP A 127 8.20 25.14 4.33
C TRP A 127 9.17 23.96 4.51
N HIS A 128 9.34 23.46 5.74
CA HIS A 128 10.30 22.43 6.12
C HIS A 128 9.73 21.00 6.18
N TRP A 129 8.45 20.78 5.84
CA TRP A 129 7.80 19.46 5.89
C TRP A 129 7.61 18.87 7.29
N ASP A 130 7.63 19.69 8.35
CA ASP A 130 7.62 19.21 9.74
C ASP A 130 6.22 19.27 10.37
N LYS A 131 5.49 20.36 10.14
CA LYS A 131 4.24 20.65 10.86
C LYS A 131 3.00 20.23 10.07
N TRP A 132 2.64 18.96 10.17
CA TRP A 132 1.52 18.38 9.43
C TRP A 132 0.15 18.75 9.99
N SER A 133 -0.77 19.13 9.10
CA SER A 133 -2.19 19.43 9.37
C SER A 133 -3.06 18.93 8.23
N THR A 134 -4.29 18.49 8.52
CA THR A 134 -5.29 18.16 7.50
C THR A 134 -6.03 19.39 6.97
N ILE A 135 -5.87 20.54 7.64
CA ILE A 135 -6.49 21.82 7.28
C ILE A 135 -5.39 22.75 6.74
N PRO A 136 -5.57 23.34 5.56
CA PRO A 136 -4.61 24.32 5.02
C PRO A 136 -4.58 25.57 5.90
N SER A 137 -3.39 26.11 6.12
CA SER A 137 -3.17 27.37 6.83
C SER A 137 -2.45 28.37 5.93
N ASN A 138 -2.42 29.65 6.31
CA ASN A 138 -1.68 30.68 5.56
C ASN A 138 -0.16 30.41 5.50
N ASN A 139 0.36 29.56 6.40
CA ASN A 139 1.77 29.17 6.43
C ASN A 139 2.00 27.76 5.84
N SER A 140 1.01 27.21 5.14
CA SER A 140 1.13 25.92 4.47
C SER A 140 1.74 26.08 3.08
N PHE A 141 2.98 25.64 2.92
CA PHE A 141 3.75 25.76 1.66
C PHE A 141 4.06 24.41 1.02
N THR A 142 3.89 23.33 1.77
CA THR A 142 4.11 21.97 1.30
C THR A 142 2.86 21.15 1.58
N ARG A 143 2.62 20.13 0.77
CA ARG A 143 1.53 19.18 1.01
C ARG A 143 1.88 17.80 0.51
N LYS A 144 1.28 16.79 1.13
CA LYS A 144 1.32 15.40 0.66
C LYS A 144 -0.06 14.77 0.61
N ARG A 145 -0.21 13.77 -0.25
CA ARG A 145 -1.41 12.93 -0.32
C ARG A 145 -0.99 11.47 -0.32
N MET A 146 -1.68 10.69 0.50
CA MET A 146 -1.43 9.25 0.64
C MET A 146 -2.30 8.47 -0.34
N TRP A 147 -1.71 7.47 -0.96
CA TRP A 147 -2.37 6.53 -1.84
C TRP A 147 -2.15 5.12 -1.33
N TYR A 148 -3.17 4.27 -1.47
CA TYR A 148 -3.10 2.86 -1.11
C TYR A 148 -3.66 1.97 -2.22
N ARG A 149 -3.12 0.76 -2.33
CA ARG A 149 -3.64 -0.27 -3.24
C ARG A 149 -3.30 -1.65 -2.71
N ARG A 150 -4.29 -2.54 -2.66
CA ARG A 150 -4.08 -3.90 -2.18
C ARG A 150 -3.72 -4.86 -3.30
N ALA A 151 -2.80 -5.76 -2.98
CA ALA A 151 -2.43 -6.88 -3.83
C ALA A 151 -2.47 -8.15 -3.00
N GLU A 152 -2.67 -9.29 -3.64
CA GLU A 152 -2.41 -10.58 -3.03
C GLU A 152 -1.18 -11.24 -3.62
N ARG A 153 -0.56 -12.02 -2.76
CA ARG A 153 0.54 -12.92 -3.05
C ARG A 153 0.05 -14.34 -2.81
N ILE A 154 0.08 -15.14 -3.86
CA ILE A 154 -0.27 -16.55 -3.79
C ILE A 154 1.04 -17.33 -3.79
N GLU A 155 1.27 -18.07 -2.72
CA GLU A 155 2.41 -18.98 -2.55
C GLU A 155 1.93 -20.43 -2.62
N LYS A 156 2.61 -21.24 -3.42
CA LYS A 156 2.32 -22.68 -3.45
C LYS A 156 3.07 -23.37 -2.32
N THR A 157 2.32 -23.78 -1.30
CA THR A 157 2.88 -24.63 -0.23
C THR A 157 3.19 -26.01 -0.81
N GLN A 158 4.34 -26.56 -0.40
CA GLN A 158 4.87 -27.84 -0.90
C GLN A 158 4.03 -29.03 -0.46
#